data_AF-A0A7D5VLQ8-F1
#
_entry.id   AF-A0A7D5VLQ8-F1
#
_cell.length_a   1.000
_cell.length_b   1.000
_cell.length_c   1.000
_cell.angle_alpha   90.00
_cell.angle_beta   90.00
_cell.angle_gamma   90.00
#
_symmetry.space_group_name_H-M   'P 1'
#
loop_
_entity.id
_entity.type
_entity.pdbx_description
1 polymer ?
#
loop_
_entity_poly.entity_id
_entity_poly.type
_entity_poly.pdbx_seq_one_letter_code
_entity_poly.pdbx_strand_id
1 'polypeptide(L)'
;MTKRDYPDYVSFTDAAALIVRHGLASSMTPRGLRYMATARSSKTTPEEEAWPFGNGPHQEPYLIAGRTRMMRTERLLEYLERHPPTGRGPALKPRASGPES
;
A
#
# COMPACT_ATOMS: atom_id res chain seq x y z
N MET A 1 -11.96 19.22 -1.36
CA MET A 1 -11.47 17.84 -1.53
C MET A 1 -12.67 16.92 -1.59
N THR A 2 -12.93 16.30 -2.74
CA THR A 2 -14.06 15.39 -2.93
C THR A 2 -13.88 14.20 -1.99
N LYS A 3 -14.77 14.08 -0.99
CA LYS A 3 -14.82 12.96 -0.06
C LYS A 3 -15.02 11.70 -0.90
N ARG A 4 -13.94 10.96 -1.17
CA ARG A 4 -14.04 9.68 -1.86
C ARG A 4 -14.46 8.68 -0.78
N ASP A 5 -15.72 8.29 -0.80
CA ASP A 5 -16.31 7.22 0.01
C ASP A 5 -15.67 5.88 -0.38
N TYR A 6 -14.49 5.60 0.17
CA TYR A 6 -13.95 4.25 0.18
C TYR A 6 -14.41 3.56 1.46
N PRO A 7 -14.63 2.24 1.41
CA PRO A 7 -14.93 1.50 2.62
C PRO A 7 -13.76 1.63 3.59
N ASP A 8 -14.05 1.66 4.89
CA ASP A 8 -13.02 1.76 5.94
C ASP A 8 -12.01 0.59 5.88
N TYR A 9 -12.46 -0.55 5.34
CA TYR A 9 -11.65 -1.75 5.17
C TYR A 9 -11.77 -2.32 3.76
N VAL A 10 -10.64 -2.74 3.20
CA VAL A 10 -10.54 -3.35 1.86
C VAL A 10 -9.88 -4.72 1.92
N SER A 11 -10.35 -5.66 1.09
CA SER A 11 -9.64 -6.91 0.86
C SER A 11 -8.40 -6.67 0.00
N PHE A 12 -7.49 -7.65 -0.11
CA PHE A 12 -6.40 -7.59 -1.10
C PHE A 12 -6.89 -7.41 -2.54
N THR A 13 -8.09 -7.90 -2.87
CA THR A 13 -8.67 -7.73 -4.20
C THR A 13 -9.09 -6.29 -4.43
N ASP A 14 -9.83 -5.72 -3.49
CA ASP A 14 -10.32 -4.34 -3.59
C ASP A 14 -9.19 -3.33 -3.49
N ALA A 15 -8.21 -3.60 -2.62
CA ALA A 15 -6.99 -2.82 -2.48
C ALA A 15 -6.20 -2.70 -3.78
N ALA A 16 -6.03 -3.81 -4.52
CA ALA A 16 -5.32 -3.77 -5.80
C ALA A 16 -6.00 -2.83 -6.81
N ALA A 17 -7.34 -2.89 -6.91
CA ALA A 17 -8.10 -1.97 -7.74
C ALA A 17 -8.01 -0.52 -7.25
N LEU A 18 -8.04 -0.31 -5.94
CA LEU A 18 -7.94 1.00 -5.30
C LEU A 18 -6.59 1.67 -5.59
N ILE A 19 -5.48 0.93 -5.48
CA ILE A 19 -4.11 1.41 -5.74
C ILE A 19 -3.98 1.99 -7.15
N VAL A 20 -4.52 1.30 -8.16
CA VAL A 20 -4.51 1.78 -9.55
C VAL A 20 -5.39 3.02 -9.70
N ARG A 21 -6.59 3.02 -9.11
CA ARG A 21 -7.51 4.17 -9.15
C ARG A 21 -6.93 5.42 -8.48
N HIS A 22 -6.08 5.25 -7.47
CA HIS A 22 -5.35 6.33 -6.81
C HIS A 22 -4.10 6.78 -7.57
N GLY A 23 -3.70 6.09 -8.63
CA GLY A 23 -2.49 6.40 -9.38
C GLY A 23 -1.20 6.04 -8.64
N LEU A 24 -1.27 5.24 -7.57
CA LEU A 24 -0.11 4.78 -6.81
C LEU A 24 0.72 3.75 -7.59
N ALA A 25 0.09 3.07 -8.57
CA ALA A 25 0.77 2.20 -9.52
C ALA A 25 0.02 2.18 -10.87
N SER A 26 0.74 2.00 -11.97
CA SER A 26 0.12 1.81 -13.31
C SER A 26 -0.71 0.53 -13.40
N SER A 27 -0.29 -0.52 -12.67
CA SER A 27 -1.03 -1.77 -12.58
C SER A 27 -0.78 -2.42 -11.22
N MET A 28 -1.79 -3.09 -10.69
CA MET A 28 -1.67 -3.87 -9.47
C MET A 28 -2.64 -5.05 -9.54
N THR A 29 -2.13 -6.26 -9.29
CA THR A 29 -2.97 -7.46 -9.16
C THR A 29 -3.10 -7.84 -7.69
N PRO A 30 -4.18 -8.51 -7.28
CA PRO A 30 -4.33 -8.99 -5.90
C PRO A 30 -3.20 -9.94 -5.49
N ARG A 31 -2.69 -10.75 -6.44
CA ARG A 31 -1.54 -11.63 -6.20
C ARG A 31 -0.25 -10.84 -6.03
N GLY A 32 -0.02 -9.83 -6.88
CA GLY A 32 1.14 -8.94 -6.77
C GLY A 32 1.16 -8.19 -5.44
N LEU A 33 0.00 -7.69 -5.00
CA LEU A 33 -0.12 -7.02 -3.71
C LEU A 33 0.17 -7.97 -2.54
N ARG A 34 -0.34 -9.21 -2.58
CA ARG A 34 -0.02 -10.23 -1.57
C ARG A 34 1.47 -10.57 -1.55
N TYR A 35 2.08 -10.73 -2.72
CA TYR A 35 3.51 -10.98 -2.82
C TYR A 35 4.32 -9.84 -2.22
N MET A 36 3.97 -8.60 -2.53
CA MET A 36 4.61 -7.41 -1.96
C MET A 36 4.46 -7.37 -0.43
N ALA A 37 3.27 -7.64 0.09
CA ALA A 37 3.03 -7.73 1.52
C ALA A 37 3.94 -8.79 2.18
N THR A 38 4.02 -9.99 1.60
CA THR A 38 4.91 -11.05 2.09
C THR A 38 6.39 -10.65 2.01
N ALA A 39 6.83 -10.07 0.90
CA ALA A 39 8.22 -9.66 0.70
C ALA A 39 8.64 -8.57 1.71
N ARG A 40 7.74 -7.62 1.99
CA ARG A 40 7.98 -6.53 2.95
C ARG A 40 7.66 -6.90 4.40
N SER A 41 7.15 -8.10 4.67
CA SER A 41 7.06 -8.66 6.03
C SER A 41 8.27 -9.54 6.37
N SER A 42 9.29 -9.59 5.51
CA SER A 42 10.52 -10.35 5.77
C SER A 42 11.30 -9.75 6.93
N LYS A 43 12.03 -10.59 7.68
CA LYS A 43 12.97 -10.16 8.73
C LYS A 43 14.10 -9.26 8.22
N THR A 44 14.34 -9.28 6.90
CA THR A 44 15.38 -8.50 6.23
C THR A 44 14.87 -7.13 5.77
N THR A 45 13.57 -6.86 5.87
CA THR A 45 13.00 -5.55 5.53
C THR A 45 13.16 -4.63 6.74
N PRO A 46 13.74 -3.41 6.57
CA PRO A 46 13.76 -2.41 7.63
C PRO A 46 12.35 -2.16 8.17
N GLU A 47 12.22 -1.94 9.48
CA GLU A 47 10.92 -1.81 10.15
C GLU A 47 10.08 -0.66 9.56
N GLU A 48 10.72 0.44 9.19
CA GLU A 48 10.11 1.58 8.52
C GLU A 48 9.53 1.28 7.14
N GLU A 49 10.09 0.30 6.43
CA GLU A 49 9.57 -0.17 5.13
C GLU A 49 8.67 -1.39 5.26
N ALA A 50 8.57 -1.95 6.47
CA ALA A 50 7.85 -3.19 6.70
C ALA A 50 6.37 -3.04 6.36
N TRP A 51 5.78 -4.11 5.87
CA TRP A 51 4.35 -4.12 5.56
C TRP A 51 3.54 -3.78 6.82
N PRO A 52 2.59 -2.83 6.77
CA PRO A 52 1.98 -2.26 7.97
C PRO A 52 0.90 -3.15 8.57
N PHE A 53 0.59 -4.31 7.97
CA PHE A 53 -0.46 -5.21 8.44
C PHE A 53 0.05 -6.61 8.79
N GLY A 54 -0.34 -7.10 9.97
CA GLY A 54 0.08 -8.40 10.46
C GLY A 54 0.09 -8.50 11.98
N ASN A 55 0.89 -9.42 12.50
CA ASN A 55 0.99 -9.70 13.94
C ASN A 55 2.36 -9.27 14.51
N GLY A 56 3.15 -8.54 13.74
CA GLY A 56 4.46 -8.06 14.14
C GLY A 56 4.38 -6.81 15.03
N PRO A 57 5.52 -6.45 15.65
CA PRO A 57 5.63 -5.16 16.33
C PRO A 57 5.38 -4.04 15.31
N HIS A 58 4.57 -3.05 15.69
CA HIS A 58 4.18 -1.89 14.86
C HIS A 58 3.29 -2.19 13.64
N GLN A 59 2.76 -3.41 13.52
CA GLN A 59 1.78 -3.77 12.51
C GLN A 59 0.34 -3.69 13.05
N GLU A 60 -0.59 -3.22 12.21
CA GLU A 60 -2.02 -3.27 12.48
C GLU A 60 -2.56 -4.67 12.12
N PRO A 61 -3.32 -5.34 12.99
CA PRO A 61 -3.87 -6.65 12.67
C PRO A 61 -4.88 -6.55 11.53
N TYR A 62 -4.91 -7.59 10.69
CA TYR A 62 -5.96 -7.71 9.68
C TYR A 62 -7.32 -7.88 10.36
N LEU A 63 -8.33 -7.13 9.90
CA LEU A 63 -9.72 -7.47 10.19
C LEU A 63 -10.08 -8.75 9.41
N ILE A 64 -10.75 -9.70 10.06
CA ILE A 64 -11.19 -10.95 9.41
C ILE A 64 -12.68 -10.87 9.15
N ALA A 65 -13.08 -10.76 7.88
CA ALA A 65 -14.46 -10.83 7.43
C ALA A 65 -14.71 -12.21 6.82
N GLY A 66 -15.34 -13.11 7.59
CA GLY A 66 -15.49 -14.53 7.22
C GLY A 66 -14.14 -15.23 7.14
N ARG A 67 -13.63 -15.44 5.91
CA ARG A 67 -12.29 -16.01 5.64
C ARG A 67 -11.32 -15.01 4.99
N THR A 68 -11.79 -13.79 4.74
CA THR A 68 -11.02 -12.78 4.01
C THR A 68 -10.29 -11.86 4.98
N ARG A 69 -8.99 -11.67 4.74
CA ARG A 69 -8.20 -10.64 5.42
C ARG A 69 -8.50 -9.28 4.80
N MET A 70 -8.89 -8.35 5.66
CA MET A 70 -9.22 -6.99 5.33
C MET A 70 -8.20 -6.04 5.98
N MET A 71 -7.88 -4.97 5.27
CA MET A 71 -6.90 -3.96 5.66
C MET A 71 -7.62 -2.63 5.84
N ARG A 72 -7.27 -1.86 6.87
CA ARG A 72 -7.78 -0.50 7.02
C ARG A 72 -7.31 0.34 5.84
N THR A 73 -8.25 0.91 5.10
CA THR A 73 -8.00 1.55 3.80
C THR A 73 -7.07 2.74 3.93
N GLU A 74 -7.35 3.62 4.90
CA GLU A 74 -6.54 4.80 5.20
C GLU A 74 -5.08 4.43 5.48
N ARG A 75 -4.86 3.47 6.39
CA ARG A 75 -3.52 3.01 6.76
C ARG A 75 -2.75 2.40 5.58
N LEU A 76 -3.44 1.65 4.72
CA LEU A 76 -2.87 1.08 3.52
C LEU A 76 -2.40 2.17 2.55
N LEU A 77 -3.25 3.17 2.28
CA LEU A 77 -2.93 4.25 1.36
C LEU A 77 -1.78 5.11 1.87
N GLU A 78 -1.80 5.50 3.16
CA GLU A 78 -0.70 6.23 3.80
C GLU A 78 0.64 5.51 3.65
N TYR A 79 0.65 4.19 3.87
CA TYR A 79 1.85 3.39 3.72
C TYR A 79 2.35 3.36 2.27
N LEU A 80 1.44 3.18 1.30
CA LEU A 80 1.80 3.09 -0.12
C LEU A 80 2.19 4.44 -0.73
N GLU A 81 1.72 5.55 -0.19
CA GLU A 81 2.21 6.89 -0.55
C GLU A 81 3.67 7.09 -0.14
N ARG A 82 4.07 6.55 1.02
CA ARG A 82 5.46 6.62 1.52
C ARG A 82 6.37 5.57 0.88
N HIS A 83 5.83 4.37 0.66
CA HIS A 83 6.55 3.20 0.15
C HIS A 83 5.82 2.63 -1.07
N PRO A 84 5.87 3.33 -2.23
CA PRO A 84 5.14 2.94 -3.42
C PRO A 84 5.53 1.53 -3.89
N PRO A 85 4.64 0.80 -4.58
CA PRO A 85 4.94 -0.51 -5.12
C PRO A 85 6.16 -0.47 -6.04
N THR A 86 7.14 -1.35 -5.78
CA THR A 86 8.35 -1.51 -6.60
C THR A 86 8.02 -2.37 -7.83
N GLY A 87 7.33 -1.76 -8.79
CA GLY A 87 7.11 -2.31 -10.13
C GLY A 87 6.74 -1.16 -11.04
N ARG A 88 7.39 -1.04 -12.22
CA ARG A 88 7.31 0.10 -13.16
C ARG A 88 5.96 0.84 -13.11
N GLY A 89 5.86 1.84 -12.24
CA GLY A 89 4.96 2.96 -12.41
C GLY A 89 5.57 3.90 -13.47
N PRO A 90 4.78 4.80 -14.07
CA PRO A 90 5.33 5.78 -14.99
C PRO A 90 6.35 6.60 -14.21
N ALA A 91 7.45 6.98 -14.87
CA ALA A 91 8.51 7.80 -14.27
C ALA A 91 7.89 8.84 -13.34
N LEU A 92 8.15 8.69 -12.03
CA LEU A 92 7.93 9.77 -11.08
C LEU A 92 8.66 10.97 -11.67
N LYS A 93 7.90 11.99 -12.06
CA LYS A 93 8.45 13.27 -12.53
C LYS A 93 9.59 13.68 -11.60
N PRO A 94 10.69 14.23 -12.14
CA PRO A 94 11.82 14.66 -11.32
C PRO A 94 11.29 15.56 -10.22
N ARG A 95 11.67 15.21 -8.99
CA ARG A 95 11.46 16.03 -7.79
C ARG A 95 11.94 17.43 -8.15
N ALA A 96 11.03 18.40 -8.08
CA ALA A 96 11.27 19.77 -8.53
C ALA A 96 12.61 20.27 -7.97
N SER A 97 13.48 20.74 -8.88
CA SER A 97 14.63 21.55 -8.56
C SER A 97 14.17 22.70 -7.65
N GLY A 98 14.58 22.68 -6.39
CA GLY A 98 14.61 23.88 -5.55
C GLY A 98 15.91 24.63 -5.87
N PRO A 99 15.88 25.97 -5.97
CA PRO A 99 16.85 26.74 -6.72
C PRO A 99 18.21 26.82 -6.02
N GLU A 100 19.25 26.90 -6.84
CA GLU A 100 20.50 27.59 -6.47
C GLU A 100 20.17 28.95 -5.83
N SER A 101 20.73 29.18 -4.65
CA SER A 101 21.14 30.50 -4.15
C SER A 101 22.29 30.30 -3.18
#